data_AF-A0AAE9IT89-F1
#
_entry.id   AF-A0AAE9IT89-F1
#
_cell.length_a   1.000
_cell.length_b   1.000
_cell.length_c   1.000
_cell.angle_alpha   90.00
_cell.angle_beta   90.00
_cell.angle_gamma   90.00
#
_symmetry.space_group_name_H-M   'P 1'
#
loop_
_entity.id
_entity.type
_entity.pdbx_description
1 polymer ?
#
loop_
_entity_poly.entity_id
_entity_poly.type
_entity_poly.pdbx_seq_one_letter_code
_entity_poly.pdbx_strand_id
1 'polypeptide(L)'
;MRPLQVLLFSTLMAFCLGVSSHVFQGSCASEHVLCEQLCETLSPEAYECSCWEGHLLQDDGLSCKLNTDVQYEAKKRTRKLETSTRPFRKSSGEYRKKSKRTKPVSFKGSNYLEFPIKEDTYLETNITIQFKVEEHKDGIIFFGGELMGDDFLSITLDGPNIVTRHDCGEGTIEDMYHGQFKVGEWHEIQVWRKNCDLTEMSLDGGRKLVDHADEFRNYKGITMDEGVFLGAAPHNIEFLQQKTGTSDGFKGCVRLLIVNGETLLNTNETINKAYETASTYYCGEIDPSQKRIVIVTDEMLANGTTMEDDDEEVIKIEMYDLTQPGIPKIDKPPGSKLNSLLTNDFPHKAKRNQRCAAAAKNAGVF
;
A
#
# COMPACT_ATOMS: atom_id res chain seq x y z
N MET A 1 14.23 -58.54 56.52
CA MET A 1 15.55 -57.90 56.37
C MET A 1 15.71 -57.50 54.91
N ARG A 2 15.96 -56.23 54.59
CA ARG A 2 16.16 -55.73 53.21
C ARG A 2 17.47 -56.31 52.62
N PRO A 3 17.60 -56.40 51.28
CA PRO A 3 18.19 -55.27 50.53
C PRO A 3 17.43 -54.96 49.23
N LEU A 4 17.14 -53.69 48.94
CA LEU A 4 17.84 -52.85 47.95
C LEU A 4 18.05 -53.53 46.58
N GLN A 5 17.15 -53.26 45.64
CA GLN A 5 17.44 -53.36 44.21
C GLN A 5 17.44 -51.94 43.61
N VAL A 6 18.62 -51.58 43.13
CA VAL A 6 18.91 -50.39 42.34
C VAL A 6 18.47 -50.68 40.90
N LEU A 7 17.49 -49.93 40.39
CA LEU A 7 17.20 -49.89 38.95
C LEU A 7 17.76 -48.58 38.41
N LEU A 8 18.88 -48.71 37.71
CA LEU A 8 19.46 -47.70 36.82
C LEU A 8 18.52 -47.52 35.61
N PHE A 9 17.82 -46.39 35.54
CA PHE A 9 17.29 -45.89 34.27
C PHE A 9 18.17 -44.73 33.79
N SER A 10 18.90 -45.05 32.72
CA SER A 10 19.62 -44.14 31.85
C SER A 10 18.68 -43.08 31.27
N THR A 11 18.65 -41.88 31.84
CA THR A 11 18.06 -40.71 31.18
C THR A 11 19.10 -40.11 30.25
N LEU A 12 18.87 -40.32 28.95
CA LEU A 12 19.51 -39.59 27.86
C LEU A 12 19.23 -38.09 28.09
N MET A 13 20.25 -37.32 28.44
CA MET A 13 20.21 -35.86 28.40
C MET A 13 20.14 -35.45 26.93
N ALA A 14 18.93 -35.32 26.40
CA ALA A 14 18.69 -34.48 25.24
C ALA A 14 18.82 -33.03 25.71
N PHE A 15 19.99 -32.44 25.48
CA PHE A 15 20.16 -31.00 25.46
C PHE A 15 19.28 -30.44 24.33
N CYS A 16 18.00 -30.19 24.61
CA CYS A 16 17.27 -29.17 23.89
C CYS A 16 17.78 -27.83 24.41
N LEU A 17 18.62 -27.18 23.62
CA LEU A 17 18.78 -25.73 23.70
C LEU A 17 17.40 -25.16 23.36
N GLY A 18 16.58 -24.93 24.38
CA GLY A 18 15.25 -24.37 24.25
C GLY A 18 15.35 -22.94 23.75
N VAL A 19 15.17 -22.74 22.45
CA VAL A 19 14.63 -21.48 21.94
C VAL A 19 13.20 -21.43 22.48
N SER A 20 12.91 -20.47 23.34
CA SER A 20 11.55 -20.27 23.86
C SER A 20 10.68 -19.79 22.72
N SER A 21 10.04 -20.72 21.99
CA SER A 21 8.98 -20.39 21.04
C SER A 21 7.70 -20.17 21.83
N HIS A 22 7.27 -18.91 21.93
CA HIS A 22 6.03 -18.53 22.59
C HIS A 22 4.85 -18.85 21.67
N VAL A 23 4.32 -20.08 21.80
CA VAL A 23 3.11 -20.52 21.11
C VAL A 23 1.91 -20.37 22.04
N PHE A 24 0.89 -19.66 21.58
CA PHE A 24 -0.31 -19.35 22.32
C PHE A 24 -1.49 -20.18 21.80
N GLN A 25 -2.42 -20.52 22.70
CA GLN A 25 -3.61 -21.28 22.35
C GLN A 25 -4.72 -20.34 21.87
N GLY A 26 -5.28 -20.62 20.70
CA GLY A 26 -6.34 -19.82 20.08
C GLY A 26 -6.17 -19.69 18.57
N SER A 27 -6.99 -18.85 17.96
CA SER A 27 -6.92 -18.55 16.52
C SER A 27 -6.67 -17.07 16.31
N CYS A 28 -5.90 -16.71 15.28
CA CYS A 28 -5.75 -15.32 14.85
C CYS A 28 -7.06 -14.69 14.36
N ALA A 29 -8.13 -15.47 14.17
CA ALA A 29 -9.48 -14.99 13.85
C ALA A 29 -10.34 -14.71 15.10
N SER A 30 -9.79 -14.85 16.31
CA SER A 30 -10.47 -14.55 17.57
C SER A 30 -10.57 -13.04 17.82
N GLU A 31 -11.63 -12.57 18.47
CA GLU A 31 -11.78 -11.15 18.88
C GLU A 31 -10.74 -10.70 19.93
N HIS A 32 -10.02 -11.64 20.54
CA HIS A 32 -9.05 -11.36 21.60
C HIS A 32 -7.67 -11.98 21.32
N VAL A 33 -7.07 -11.59 20.19
CA VAL A 33 -5.67 -11.94 19.88
C VAL A 33 -4.72 -11.02 20.66
N LEU A 34 -3.72 -11.60 21.30
CA LEU A 34 -2.80 -10.87 22.20
C LEU A 34 -1.57 -10.27 21.51
N CYS A 35 -1.33 -10.58 20.23
CA CYS A 35 -0.16 -10.10 19.50
C CYS A 35 -0.22 -8.58 19.28
N GLU A 36 0.89 -7.87 19.55
CA GLU A 36 0.95 -6.43 19.35
C GLU A 36 0.91 -6.03 17.87
N GLN A 37 1.53 -6.83 16.98
CA GLN A 37 1.67 -6.50 15.56
C GLN A 37 1.13 -7.59 14.63
N LEU A 38 1.82 -8.73 14.53
CA LEU A 38 1.45 -9.81 13.62
C LEU A 38 1.08 -11.07 14.40
N CYS A 39 0.06 -11.78 13.90
CA CYS A 39 -0.37 -13.08 14.41
C CYS A 39 -0.23 -14.14 13.31
N GLU A 40 0.55 -15.18 13.57
CA GLU A 40 0.80 -16.29 12.65
C GLU A 40 0.10 -17.55 13.14
N THR A 41 -0.81 -18.09 12.33
CA THR A 41 -1.55 -19.30 12.68
C THR A 41 -0.69 -20.54 12.45
N LEU A 42 -0.34 -21.25 13.52
CA LEU A 42 0.39 -22.52 13.46
C LEU A 42 -0.56 -23.71 13.32
N SER A 43 -1.74 -23.62 13.94
CA SER A 43 -2.82 -24.59 13.82
C SER A 43 -4.18 -23.93 14.12
N PRO A 44 -5.32 -24.59 13.87
CA PRO A 44 -6.64 -24.03 14.21
C PRO A 44 -6.80 -23.62 15.68
N GLU A 45 -6.00 -24.19 16.59
CA GLU A 45 -6.02 -23.94 18.03
C GLU A 45 -4.71 -23.34 18.55
N ALA A 46 -3.78 -22.93 17.68
CA ALA A 46 -2.51 -22.35 18.10
C ALA A 46 -1.98 -21.28 17.16
N TYR A 47 -1.43 -20.22 17.72
CA TYR A 47 -0.78 -19.13 16.99
C TYR A 47 0.51 -18.67 17.69
N GLU A 48 1.38 -17.99 16.96
CA GLU A 48 2.52 -17.26 17.52
C GLU A 48 2.52 -15.81 17.02
N CYS A 49 3.20 -14.91 17.73
CA CYS A 49 3.29 -13.52 17.33
C CYS A 49 4.61 -13.23 16.63
N SER A 50 4.57 -12.34 15.65
CA SER A 50 5.75 -11.82 14.96
C SER A 50 5.72 -10.30 14.88
N CYS A 51 6.82 -9.69 14.46
CA CYS A 51 6.95 -8.24 14.35
C CYS A 51 7.27 -7.82 12.93
N TRP A 52 6.86 -6.60 12.58
CA TRP A 52 7.20 -5.97 11.31
C TRP A 52 8.72 -5.74 11.17
N GLU A 53 9.19 -5.55 9.94
CA GLU A 53 10.60 -5.30 9.66
C GLU A 53 11.14 -4.12 10.50
N GLY A 54 12.34 -4.31 11.07
CA GLY A 54 12.95 -3.31 11.97
C GLY A 54 12.46 -3.36 13.41
N HIS A 55 11.62 -4.33 13.79
CA HIS A 55 11.23 -4.59 15.17
C HIS A 55 11.65 -6.00 15.61
N LEU A 56 12.03 -6.15 16.87
CA LEU A 56 12.36 -7.42 17.51
C LEU A 56 11.25 -7.80 18.49
N LEU A 57 10.74 -9.01 18.33
CA LEU A 57 9.81 -9.62 19.28
C LEU A 57 10.48 -9.69 20.65
N GLN A 58 9.80 -9.17 21.66
CA GLN A 58 10.28 -9.17 23.02
C GLN A 58 10.17 -10.59 23.62
N ASP A 59 10.86 -10.80 24.75
CA ASP A 59 10.90 -12.10 25.44
C ASP A 59 9.54 -12.55 26.00
N ASP A 60 8.52 -11.69 25.99
CA ASP A 60 7.14 -12.07 26.32
C ASP A 60 6.44 -12.81 25.17
N GLY A 61 7.02 -12.79 23.97
CA GLY A 61 6.47 -13.41 22.78
C GLY A 61 5.22 -12.72 22.23
N LEU A 62 4.89 -11.52 22.70
CA LEU A 62 3.68 -10.77 22.33
C LEU A 62 4.01 -9.36 21.82
N SER A 63 5.00 -8.71 22.44
CA SER A 63 5.31 -7.30 22.22
C SER A 63 6.46 -7.10 21.23
N CYS A 64 6.48 -5.98 20.51
CA CYS A 64 7.44 -5.65 19.45
C CYS A 64 8.18 -4.35 19.76
N LYS A 65 9.52 -4.38 19.72
CA LYS A 65 10.35 -3.18 19.96
C LYS A 65 11.26 -2.86 18.78
N LEU A 66 11.39 -1.57 18.46
CA LEU A 66 12.29 -1.10 17.41
C LEU A 66 13.72 -1.63 17.63
N ASN A 67 14.28 -2.27 16.61
CA ASN A 67 15.65 -2.77 16.60
C ASN A 67 16.63 -1.59 16.43
N THR A 68 17.12 -1.06 17.55
CA THR A 68 18.10 0.04 17.55
C THR A 68 19.53 -0.38 17.23
N ASP A 69 19.77 -1.66 16.91
CA ASP A 69 21.10 -2.18 16.59
C ASP A 69 21.45 -2.16 15.10
N VAL A 70 20.70 -1.41 14.28
CA VAL A 70 21.22 -0.92 13.00
C VAL A 70 22.26 0.16 13.29
N GLN A 71 23.47 -0.30 13.59
CA GLN A 71 24.68 0.51 13.73
C GLN A 71 24.95 1.26 12.41
N TYR A 72 24.45 2.48 12.29
CA TYR A 72 25.06 3.48 11.43
C TYR A 72 26.45 3.78 12.00
N GLU A 73 27.49 3.16 11.45
CA GLU A 73 28.87 3.59 11.68
C GLU A 73 29.07 5.01 11.13
N ALA A 74 28.79 6.00 11.98
CA ALA A 74 29.23 7.37 11.75
C ALA A 74 30.75 7.42 11.98
N LYS A 75 31.53 7.27 10.90
CA LYS A 75 32.98 7.57 10.90
C LYS A 75 33.22 9.02 11.32
N LYS A 76 33.48 9.22 12.61
CA LYS A 76 33.89 10.51 13.20
C LYS A 76 35.34 10.79 12.81
N ARG A 77 35.56 11.50 11.70
CA ARG A 77 36.87 12.10 11.39
C ARG A 77 37.06 13.34 12.27
N THR A 78 37.83 13.22 13.34
CA THR A 78 38.41 14.36 14.04
C THR A 78 39.54 14.95 13.17
N ARG A 79 39.25 16.04 12.45
CA ARG A 79 40.31 16.90 11.89
C ARG A 79 40.63 18.00 12.89
N LYS A 80 41.87 17.97 13.35
CA LYS A 80 42.54 18.98 14.17
C LYS A 80 42.43 20.33 13.46
N LEU A 81 41.94 21.34 14.18
CA LEU A 81 41.78 22.70 13.69
C LEU A 81 43.16 23.36 13.59
N GLU A 82 43.68 23.53 12.37
CA GLU A 82 44.80 24.44 12.12
C GLU A 82 44.27 25.73 11.51
N THR A 83 44.54 26.81 12.23
CA THR A 83 44.22 28.20 11.94
C THR A 83 44.94 28.63 10.66
N SER A 84 44.18 28.88 9.59
CA SER A 84 44.69 29.59 8.40
C SER A 84 44.02 30.94 8.29
N THR A 85 44.80 31.98 8.57
CA THR A 85 44.45 33.39 8.46
C THR A 85 44.43 33.78 6.98
N ARG A 86 43.26 33.80 6.34
CA ARG A 86 43.02 34.59 5.12
C ARG A 86 41.63 35.25 5.16
N PRO A 87 41.46 36.48 4.63
CA PRO A 87 40.24 37.25 4.82
C PRO A 87 39.09 36.66 4.01
N PHE A 88 38.03 36.25 4.70
CA PHE A 88 36.79 35.75 4.10
C PHE A 88 35.95 36.94 3.60
N ARG A 89 35.83 37.08 2.27
CA ARG A 89 34.96 38.06 1.63
C ARG A 89 33.51 37.58 1.81
N LYS A 90 32.74 38.22 2.71
CA LYS A 90 31.31 37.96 2.90
C LYS A 90 30.57 38.25 1.59
N SER A 91 30.16 37.21 0.87
CA SER A 91 28.99 37.31 -0.01
C SER A 91 27.79 36.87 0.82
N SER A 92 26.87 37.81 1.03
CA SER A 92 25.54 37.56 1.59
C SER A 92 24.72 36.83 0.52
N GLY A 93 24.98 35.54 0.36
CA GLY A 93 24.09 34.63 -0.34
C GLY A 93 23.15 34.02 0.68
N GLU A 94 21.92 34.49 0.72
CA GLU A 94 20.84 33.85 1.46
C GLU A 94 20.65 32.44 0.91
N TYR A 95 21.17 31.44 1.63
CA TYR A 95 21.03 30.03 1.26
C TYR A 95 19.59 29.62 1.55
N ARG A 96 18.69 29.93 0.61
CA ARG A 96 17.31 29.44 0.62
C ARG A 96 17.39 27.91 0.49
N LYS A 97 17.22 27.19 1.61
CA LYS A 97 17.00 25.74 1.58
C LYS A 97 15.85 25.50 0.60
N LYS A 98 16.14 24.95 -0.57
CA LYS A 98 15.09 24.45 -1.47
C LYS A 98 14.36 23.36 -0.68
N SER A 99 13.09 23.57 -0.35
CA SER A 99 12.29 22.53 0.28
C SER A 99 12.28 21.32 -0.65
N LYS A 100 12.56 20.15 -0.10
CA LYS A 100 12.63 18.91 -0.86
C LYS A 100 11.20 18.47 -1.15
N ARG A 101 10.54 19.00 -2.19
CA ARG A 101 9.16 18.61 -2.53
C ARG A 101 9.10 17.09 -2.79
N THR A 102 8.16 16.39 -2.18
CA THR A 102 7.83 15.01 -2.53
C THR A 102 6.82 15.00 -3.69
N LYS A 103 6.80 13.92 -4.46
CA LYS A 103 5.81 13.76 -5.53
C LYS A 103 4.40 13.66 -4.92
N PRO A 104 3.35 14.05 -5.66
CA PRO A 104 1.96 13.81 -5.26
C PRO A 104 1.68 12.32 -5.04
N VAL A 105 0.81 11.99 -4.09
CA VAL A 105 0.37 10.62 -3.84
C VAL A 105 -0.57 10.17 -4.96
N SER A 106 -0.42 8.94 -5.44
CA SER A 106 -1.26 8.33 -6.47
C SER A 106 -2.26 7.35 -5.86
N PHE A 107 -3.49 7.41 -6.36
CA PHE A 107 -4.56 6.47 -6.06
C PHE A 107 -4.97 5.76 -7.35
N LYS A 108 -5.11 4.43 -7.27
CA LYS A 108 -5.38 3.52 -8.39
C LYS A 108 -6.75 2.86 -8.31
N GLY A 109 -7.61 3.35 -7.42
CA GLY A 109 -8.99 2.89 -7.27
C GLY A 109 -9.22 1.85 -6.18
N SER A 110 -8.17 1.40 -5.49
CA SER A 110 -8.29 0.44 -4.38
C SER A 110 -7.44 0.81 -3.16
N ASN A 111 -6.37 1.58 -3.34
CA ASN A 111 -5.53 2.02 -2.24
C ASN A 111 -6.11 3.28 -1.59
N TYR A 112 -5.88 3.42 -0.29
CA TYR A 112 -6.22 4.61 0.49
C TYR A 112 -5.08 4.97 1.44
N LEU A 113 -5.12 6.20 1.96
CA LEU A 113 -4.35 6.62 3.14
C LEU A 113 -5.30 6.93 4.28
N GLU A 114 -4.97 6.46 5.48
CA GLU A 114 -5.73 6.70 6.70
C GLU A 114 -5.01 7.74 7.57
N PHE A 115 -5.74 8.74 8.05
CA PHE A 115 -5.21 9.82 8.87
C PHE A 115 -5.93 9.91 10.22
N PRO A 116 -5.20 10.23 11.30
CA PRO A 116 -5.81 10.64 12.56
C PRO A 116 -6.58 11.94 12.35
N ILE A 117 -7.67 12.12 13.09
CA ILE A 117 -8.43 13.35 13.10
C ILE A 117 -8.66 13.87 14.52
N LYS A 118 -8.88 15.18 14.64
CA LYS A 118 -9.19 15.83 15.92
C LYS A 118 -10.68 15.72 16.23
N GLU A 119 -10.97 15.73 17.52
CA GLU A 119 -12.33 15.79 18.07
C GLU A 119 -13.08 17.10 17.71
N ASP A 120 -12.38 18.11 17.17
CA ASP A 120 -13.00 19.38 16.74
C ASP A 120 -13.84 19.27 15.46
N THR A 121 -13.91 18.08 14.85
CA THR A 121 -14.66 17.82 13.63
C THR A 121 -16.14 17.52 13.85
N TYR A 122 -16.56 17.25 15.08
CA TYR A 122 -17.93 16.82 15.40
C TYR A 122 -18.96 17.84 14.91
N LEU A 123 -18.89 19.10 15.37
CA LEU A 123 -19.88 20.14 15.04
C LEU A 123 -19.59 20.88 13.72
N GLU A 124 -18.33 20.94 13.30
CA GLU A 124 -17.93 21.73 12.14
C GLU A 124 -16.74 21.06 11.45
N THR A 125 -16.80 20.93 10.14
CA THR A 125 -15.76 20.28 9.35
C THR A 125 -15.42 21.15 8.14
N ASN A 126 -14.16 21.54 8.01
CA ASN A 126 -13.63 22.29 6.87
C ASN A 126 -12.55 21.47 6.18
N ILE A 127 -12.84 20.99 4.97
CA ILE A 127 -11.99 20.09 4.20
C ILE A 127 -11.50 20.82 2.95
N THR A 128 -10.19 20.83 2.75
CA THR A 128 -9.57 21.29 1.50
C THR A 128 -8.74 20.17 0.90
N ILE A 129 -9.04 19.79 -0.34
CA ILE A 129 -8.32 18.74 -1.07
C ILE A 129 -7.84 19.30 -2.41
N GLN A 130 -6.54 19.17 -2.68
CA GLN A 130 -6.00 19.42 -4.02
C GLN A 130 -5.72 18.11 -4.74
N PHE A 131 -6.48 17.85 -5.79
CA PHE A 131 -6.47 16.60 -6.53
C PHE A 131 -6.29 16.84 -8.03
N LYS A 132 -5.88 15.78 -8.74
CA LYS A 132 -5.83 15.72 -10.19
C LYS A 132 -6.40 14.38 -10.61
N VAL A 133 -7.48 14.39 -11.38
CA VAL A 133 -8.19 13.18 -11.80
C VAL A 133 -7.56 12.57 -13.06
N GLU A 134 -7.50 11.24 -13.14
CA GLU A 134 -7.06 10.50 -14.33
C GLU A 134 -8.21 10.22 -15.31
N GLU A 135 -9.43 10.01 -14.81
CA GLU A 135 -10.64 9.77 -15.61
C GLU A 135 -11.90 10.22 -14.86
N HIS A 136 -12.93 10.70 -15.58
CA HIS A 136 -14.25 11.00 -15.00
C HIS A 136 -15.03 9.70 -14.74
N LYS A 137 -14.56 8.91 -13.77
CA LYS A 137 -15.24 7.76 -13.22
C LYS A 137 -15.56 7.97 -11.76
N ASP A 138 -16.53 7.20 -11.31
CA ASP A 138 -16.93 7.18 -9.92
C ASP A 138 -15.75 6.77 -9.04
N GLY A 139 -15.63 7.40 -7.88
CA GLY A 139 -14.53 7.09 -6.99
C GLY A 139 -14.58 7.89 -5.68
N ILE A 140 -14.30 7.22 -4.58
CA ILE A 140 -14.19 7.83 -3.26
C ILE A 140 -12.91 8.65 -3.18
N ILE A 141 -13.02 9.98 -3.06
CA ILE A 141 -11.87 10.87 -2.82
C ILE A 141 -11.58 10.93 -1.32
N PHE A 142 -12.62 11.10 -0.51
CA PHE A 142 -12.53 11.24 0.94
C PHE A 142 -13.70 10.52 1.62
N PHE A 143 -13.43 9.88 2.76
CA PHE A 143 -14.43 9.35 3.67
C PHE A 143 -13.98 9.59 5.12
N GLY A 144 -14.89 10.01 5.97
CA GLY A 144 -14.68 10.07 7.42
C GLY A 144 -16.00 9.81 8.12
N GLY A 145 -16.02 8.94 9.13
CA GLY A 145 -17.26 8.52 9.76
C GLY A 145 -17.11 7.22 10.52
N GLU A 146 -18.21 6.75 11.06
CA GLU A 146 -18.29 5.47 11.75
C GLU A 146 -18.28 4.28 10.77
N LEU A 147 -17.52 3.24 11.10
CA LEU A 147 -17.42 1.98 10.38
C LEU A 147 -18.73 1.20 10.49
N MET A 148 -19.34 1.16 11.69
CA MET A 148 -20.56 0.40 12.02
C MET A 148 -21.74 1.30 12.42
N GLY A 149 -21.62 2.60 12.20
CA GLY A 149 -22.64 3.60 12.56
C GLY A 149 -23.14 4.36 11.34
N ASP A 150 -24.09 5.27 11.57
CA ASP A 150 -24.71 6.06 10.51
C ASP A 150 -23.99 7.40 10.30
N ASP A 151 -23.16 7.86 11.24
CA ASP A 151 -22.44 9.12 11.11
C ASP A 151 -21.36 9.02 10.03
N PHE A 152 -21.44 9.82 8.98
CA PHE A 152 -20.36 9.93 8.00
C PHE A 152 -20.36 11.25 7.23
N LEU A 153 -19.22 11.55 6.62
CA LEU A 153 -19.04 12.54 5.57
C LEU A 153 -18.16 11.95 4.46
N SER A 154 -18.63 11.99 3.22
CA SER A 154 -17.88 11.55 2.05
C SER A 154 -17.81 12.64 0.99
N ILE A 155 -16.70 12.63 0.23
CA ILE A 155 -16.53 13.43 -0.99
C ILE A 155 -16.13 12.45 -2.09
N THR A 156 -16.94 12.39 -3.13
CA THR A 156 -16.83 11.38 -4.18
C THR A 156 -16.91 12.00 -5.57
N LEU A 157 -16.37 11.30 -6.56
CA LEU A 157 -16.70 11.51 -7.95
C LEU A 157 -17.92 10.68 -8.32
N ASP A 158 -18.84 11.31 -9.06
CA ASP A 158 -19.95 10.66 -9.77
C ASP A 158 -19.82 11.09 -11.24
N GLY A 159 -19.07 10.28 -12.01
CA GLY A 159 -18.57 10.61 -13.33
C GLY A 159 -17.90 12.00 -13.40
N PRO A 160 -18.53 13.01 -14.05
CA PRO A 160 -17.99 14.36 -14.11
C PRO A 160 -18.30 15.22 -12.88
N ASN A 161 -19.16 14.77 -11.95
CA ASN A 161 -19.62 15.56 -10.82
C ASN A 161 -18.79 15.27 -9.57
N ILE A 162 -18.78 16.21 -8.63
CA ILE A 162 -18.27 15.99 -7.27
C ILE A 162 -19.48 15.97 -6.34
N VAL A 163 -19.63 14.90 -5.56
CA VAL A 163 -20.76 14.72 -4.65
C VAL A 163 -20.24 14.67 -3.22
N THR A 164 -20.76 15.55 -2.38
CA THR A 164 -20.61 15.49 -0.93
C THR A 164 -21.85 14.84 -0.34
N ARG A 165 -21.66 13.82 0.50
CA ARG A 165 -22.75 13.22 1.28
C ARG A 165 -22.38 13.25 2.75
N HIS A 166 -23.34 13.50 3.61
CA HIS A 166 -23.16 13.31 5.05
C HIS A 166 -24.46 12.91 5.74
N ASP A 167 -24.32 12.21 6.85
CA ASP A 167 -25.41 11.78 7.72
C ASP A 167 -24.96 11.96 9.17
N CYS A 168 -25.89 12.40 10.02
CA CYS A 168 -25.69 12.63 11.45
C CYS A 168 -26.64 11.77 12.30
N GLY A 169 -27.07 10.62 11.75
CA GLY A 169 -27.87 9.58 12.38
C GLY A 169 -29.35 9.52 11.97
N GLU A 170 -29.80 10.29 10.98
CA GLU A 170 -31.23 10.48 10.68
C GLU A 170 -31.56 10.57 9.19
N GLY A 171 -30.54 10.46 8.34
CA GLY A 171 -30.71 10.50 6.90
C GLY A 171 -29.60 11.27 6.22
N THR A 172 -29.31 10.81 5.01
CA THR A 172 -28.22 11.33 4.20
C THR A 172 -28.63 12.61 3.47
N ILE A 173 -27.84 13.66 3.67
CA ILE A 173 -27.85 14.89 2.86
C ILE A 173 -26.86 14.71 1.72
N GLU A 174 -27.22 15.15 0.51
CA GLU A 174 -26.40 15.04 -0.69
C GLU A 174 -26.33 16.38 -1.43
N ASP A 175 -25.11 16.88 -1.60
CA ASP A 175 -24.79 18.09 -2.35
C ASP A 175 -23.92 17.76 -3.57
N MET A 176 -24.34 18.20 -4.76
CA MET A 176 -23.65 17.89 -6.01
C MET A 176 -23.08 19.16 -6.68
N TYR A 177 -21.76 19.17 -6.91
CA TYR A 177 -21.13 20.07 -7.87
C TYR A 177 -21.21 19.48 -9.27
N HIS A 178 -21.87 20.17 -10.19
CA HIS A 178 -21.86 19.75 -11.59
C HIS A 178 -20.50 20.02 -12.25
N GLY A 179 -19.97 19.01 -12.95
CA GLY A 179 -18.64 19.00 -13.53
C GLY A 179 -18.31 20.15 -14.48
N GLN A 180 -17.29 20.92 -14.15
CA GLN A 180 -16.56 21.82 -15.07
C GLN A 180 -15.03 21.76 -14.86
N PHE A 181 -14.54 20.71 -14.20
CA PHE A 181 -13.11 20.51 -13.99
C PHE A 181 -12.55 19.53 -15.01
N LYS A 182 -11.25 19.62 -15.27
CA LYS A 182 -10.60 18.94 -16.37
C LYS A 182 -9.78 17.76 -15.88
N VAL A 183 -9.82 16.68 -16.65
CA VAL A 183 -8.91 15.55 -16.49
C VAL A 183 -7.46 16.00 -16.66
N GLY A 184 -6.57 15.52 -15.80
CA GLY A 184 -5.14 15.80 -15.88
C GLY A 184 -4.72 17.20 -15.41
N GLU A 185 -5.63 18.05 -14.96
CA GLU A 185 -5.33 19.34 -14.34
C GLU A 185 -5.50 19.28 -12.80
N TRP A 186 -4.79 20.15 -12.09
CA TRP A 186 -4.93 20.27 -10.64
C TRP A 186 -6.14 21.11 -10.30
N HIS A 187 -6.98 20.58 -9.43
CA HIS A 187 -8.17 21.23 -8.90
C HIS A 187 -8.11 21.29 -7.37
N GLU A 188 -8.81 22.26 -6.79
CA GLU A 188 -9.00 22.38 -5.34
C GLU A 188 -10.49 22.38 -5.00
N ILE A 189 -10.93 21.35 -4.28
CA ILE A 189 -12.27 21.34 -3.68
C ILE A 189 -12.17 21.80 -2.23
N GLN A 190 -13.07 22.70 -1.85
CA GLN A 190 -13.29 23.10 -0.46
C GLN A 190 -14.72 22.70 -0.10
N VAL A 191 -14.86 21.95 0.99
CA VAL A 191 -16.15 21.56 1.58
C VAL A 191 -16.14 22.03 3.02
N TRP A 192 -17.16 22.79 3.40
CA TRP A 192 -17.36 23.24 4.76
C TRP A 192 -18.74 22.81 5.22
N ARG A 193 -18.81 22.15 6.37
CA ARG A 193 -20.05 21.73 7.01
C ARG A 193 -20.11 22.36 8.39
N LYS A 194 -21.28 22.86 8.77
CA LYS A 194 -21.56 23.32 10.13
C LYS A 194 -22.87 22.73 10.63
N ASN A 195 -22.82 22.08 11.78
CA ASN A 195 -23.85 21.16 12.27
C ASN A 195 -24.22 20.13 11.19
N CYS A 196 -25.42 19.55 11.22
CA CYS A 196 -25.86 18.67 10.13
C CYS A 196 -26.49 19.43 8.96
N ASP A 197 -27.01 20.64 9.19
CA ASP A 197 -27.96 21.30 8.30
C ASP A 197 -27.36 22.37 7.38
N LEU A 198 -26.06 22.66 7.47
CA LEU A 198 -25.42 23.67 6.64
C LEU A 198 -24.15 23.13 5.98
N THR A 199 -24.16 23.09 4.65
CA THR A 199 -23.00 22.73 3.83
C THR A 199 -22.68 23.86 2.86
N GLU A 200 -21.39 24.14 2.69
CA GLU A 200 -20.85 24.94 1.60
C GLU A 200 -19.82 24.12 0.82
N MET A 201 -19.85 24.22 -0.50
CA MET A 201 -18.85 23.59 -1.35
C MET A 201 -18.44 24.48 -2.51
N SER A 202 -17.15 24.47 -2.86
CA SER A 202 -16.62 25.25 -3.98
C SER A 202 -15.42 24.58 -4.61
N LEU A 203 -15.31 24.72 -5.93
CA LEU A 203 -14.22 24.17 -6.74
C LEU A 203 -13.42 25.30 -7.37
N ASP A 204 -12.10 25.26 -7.24
CA ASP A 204 -11.13 26.22 -7.80
C ASP A 204 -11.42 27.69 -7.43
N GLY A 205 -11.99 27.93 -6.26
CA GLY A 205 -12.42 29.28 -5.84
C GLY A 205 -13.57 29.85 -6.67
N GLY A 206 -14.27 29.01 -7.43
CA GLY A 206 -15.44 29.36 -8.22
C GLY A 206 -16.69 29.61 -7.37
N ARG A 207 -17.86 29.42 -7.99
CA ARG A 207 -19.15 29.62 -7.30
C ARG A 207 -19.26 28.68 -6.10
N LYS A 208 -19.58 29.25 -4.94
CA LYS A 208 -20.00 28.51 -3.75
C LYS A 208 -21.42 27.97 -3.95
N LEU A 209 -21.59 26.67 -3.80
CA LEU A 209 -22.88 26.05 -3.55
C LEU A 209 -23.09 26.01 -2.03
N VAL A 210 -24.25 26.45 -1.57
CA VAL A 210 -24.62 26.49 -0.16
C VAL A 210 -25.96 25.78 -0.05
N ASP A 211 -26.04 24.80 0.85
CA ASP A 211 -27.26 24.09 1.15
C ASP A 211 -27.66 24.26 2.62
N HIS A 212 -28.97 24.39 2.83
CA HIS A 212 -29.61 24.56 4.12
C HIS A 212 -30.67 23.47 4.28
N ALA A 213 -30.27 22.34 4.85
CA ALA A 213 -31.14 21.20 5.08
C ALA A 213 -31.93 21.38 6.40
N ASP A 214 -32.86 22.34 6.40
CA ASP A 214 -33.62 22.78 7.59
C ASP A 214 -34.27 21.64 8.39
N GLU A 215 -34.61 20.53 7.73
CA GLU A 215 -35.14 19.31 8.34
C GLU A 215 -34.17 18.62 9.31
N PHE A 216 -32.86 18.83 9.14
CA PHE A 216 -31.81 18.26 9.99
C PHE A 216 -31.27 19.22 11.05
N ARG A 217 -31.87 20.42 11.23
CA ARG A 217 -31.37 21.48 12.13
C ARG A 217 -31.17 21.08 13.60
N ASN A 218 -31.83 20.02 14.05
CA ASN A 218 -31.72 19.54 15.43
C ASN A 218 -30.56 18.53 15.63
N TYR A 219 -29.94 18.08 14.55
CA TYR A 219 -28.82 17.16 14.55
C TYR A 219 -27.54 17.93 14.29
N LYS A 220 -26.49 17.60 15.05
CA LYS A 220 -25.39 18.55 15.23
C LYS A 220 -24.03 18.03 14.84
N GLY A 221 -23.76 16.74 14.91
CA GLY A 221 -22.40 16.30 14.64
C GLY A 221 -22.30 14.92 14.07
N ILE A 222 -21.10 14.67 13.58
CA ILE A 222 -20.68 13.44 12.92
C ILE A 222 -19.47 12.95 13.70
N THR A 223 -19.52 11.71 14.15
CA THR A 223 -18.41 11.04 14.80
C THR A 223 -17.43 10.52 13.74
N MET A 224 -16.14 10.86 13.86
CA MET A 224 -15.07 10.43 12.93
C MET A 224 -13.88 9.81 13.70
N ASP A 225 -14.17 9.17 14.84
CA ASP A 225 -13.15 8.70 15.79
C ASP A 225 -12.27 7.58 15.22
N GLU A 226 -12.76 6.89 14.19
CA GLU A 226 -12.03 5.84 13.45
C GLU A 226 -11.14 6.42 12.32
N GLY A 227 -10.99 7.75 12.29
CA GLY A 227 -10.12 8.46 11.38
C GLY A 227 -10.78 8.82 10.05
N VAL A 228 -9.94 9.29 9.12
CA VAL A 228 -10.38 9.68 7.77
C VAL A 228 -9.52 9.03 6.71
N PHE A 229 -10.17 8.64 5.62
CA PHE A 229 -9.60 7.89 4.53
C PHE A 229 -9.58 8.74 3.26
N LEU A 230 -8.44 8.74 2.58
CA LEU A 230 -8.21 9.47 1.35
C LEU A 230 -7.96 8.48 0.21
N GLY A 231 -8.73 8.58 -0.87
CA GLY A 231 -8.54 7.86 -2.14
C GLY A 231 -9.30 6.54 -2.29
N ALA A 232 -9.67 5.90 -1.19
CA ALA A 232 -10.66 4.83 -1.10
C ALA A 232 -11.09 4.75 0.38
N ALA A 233 -11.91 3.76 0.73
CA ALA A 233 -12.32 3.50 2.10
C ALA A 233 -12.25 1.98 2.38
N PRO A 234 -12.00 1.56 3.63
CA PRO A 234 -11.86 0.15 3.95
C PRO A 234 -13.18 -0.61 3.78
N HIS A 235 -13.08 -1.87 3.35
CA HIS A 235 -14.24 -2.70 3.02
C HIS A 235 -15.12 -3.09 4.21
N ASN A 236 -14.63 -2.91 5.43
CA ASN A 236 -15.39 -3.18 6.65
C ASN A 236 -16.35 -2.05 7.02
N ILE A 237 -16.41 -0.94 6.29
CA ILE A 237 -17.46 0.07 6.49
C ILE A 237 -18.82 -0.51 6.08
N GLU A 238 -19.77 -0.51 7.01
CA GLU A 238 -21.12 -0.94 6.78
C GLU A 238 -21.82 -0.01 5.78
N PHE A 239 -22.52 -0.62 4.82
CA PHE A 239 -23.25 0.07 3.76
C PHE A 239 -22.43 1.12 2.99
N LEU A 240 -21.13 0.91 2.81
CA LEU A 240 -20.23 1.86 2.15
C LEU A 240 -20.83 2.46 0.87
N GLN A 241 -21.33 1.63 -0.06
CA GLN A 241 -21.91 2.11 -1.32
C GLN A 241 -23.13 3.04 -1.13
N GLN A 242 -23.90 2.87 -0.06
CA GLN A 242 -25.03 3.74 0.25
C GLN A 242 -24.53 5.08 0.78
N LYS A 243 -23.48 5.06 1.62
CA LYS A 243 -22.84 6.26 2.17
C LYS A 243 -22.11 7.10 1.10
N THR A 244 -21.49 6.45 0.12
CA THR A 244 -20.60 7.10 -0.86
C THR A 244 -21.16 7.14 -2.28
N GLY A 245 -22.23 6.42 -2.58
CA GLY A 245 -22.76 6.23 -3.94
C GLY A 245 -21.93 5.27 -4.82
N THR A 246 -20.72 4.90 -4.40
CA THR A 246 -19.81 4.02 -5.13
C THR A 246 -18.88 3.25 -4.19
N SER A 247 -18.55 2.00 -4.52
CA SER A 247 -17.51 1.24 -3.80
C SER A 247 -16.12 1.39 -4.41
N ASP A 248 -16.01 2.07 -5.56
CA ASP A 248 -14.73 2.26 -6.23
C ASP A 248 -13.93 3.38 -5.55
N GLY A 249 -12.60 3.22 -5.51
CA GLY A 249 -11.69 4.26 -5.07
C GLY A 249 -11.42 5.29 -6.18
N PHE A 250 -10.96 6.46 -5.76
CA PHE A 250 -10.47 7.50 -6.64
C PHE A 250 -9.24 7.05 -7.47
N LYS A 251 -9.22 7.47 -8.73
CA LYS A 251 -8.08 7.29 -9.64
C LYS A 251 -7.49 8.64 -10.02
N GLY A 252 -6.29 8.90 -9.52
CA GLY A 252 -5.64 10.17 -9.73
C GLY A 252 -4.53 10.46 -8.73
N CYS A 253 -4.29 11.74 -8.53
CA CYS A 253 -3.27 12.25 -7.64
C CYS A 253 -3.87 13.16 -6.58
N VAL A 254 -3.36 13.10 -5.36
CA VAL A 254 -3.63 14.11 -4.32
C VAL A 254 -2.31 14.67 -3.80
N ARG A 255 -2.25 15.98 -3.60
CA ARG A 255 -1.05 16.66 -3.07
C ARG A 255 -1.29 17.44 -1.79
N LEU A 256 -2.56 17.70 -1.46
CA LEU A 256 -2.96 18.44 -0.28
C LEU A 256 -4.24 17.84 0.31
N LEU A 257 -4.23 17.63 1.62
CA LEU A 257 -5.41 17.40 2.46
C LEU A 257 -5.26 18.26 3.72
N ILE A 258 -6.22 19.15 3.93
CA ILE A 258 -6.36 19.94 5.15
C ILE A 258 -7.75 19.66 5.72
N VAL A 259 -7.82 19.38 7.02
CA VAL A 259 -9.09 19.25 7.73
C VAL A 259 -9.06 20.14 8.98
N ASN A 260 -10.05 21.01 9.15
CA ASN A 260 -10.15 21.97 10.27
C ASN A 260 -8.87 22.79 10.50
N GLY A 261 -8.21 23.19 9.41
CA GLY A 261 -6.95 23.95 9.46
C GLY A 261 -5.71 23.12 9.78
N GLU A 262 -5.86 21.83 10.08
CA GLU A 262 -4.76 20.89 10.21
C GLU A 262 -4.36 20.32 8.86
N THR A 263 -3.10 20.54 8.47
CA THR A 263 -2.52 19.88 7.30
C THR A 263 -2.19 18.42 7.63
N LEU A 264 -2.91 17.50 6.99
CA LEU A 264 -2.71 16.05 7.09
C LEU A 264 -1.78 15.53 6.00
N LEU A 265 -1.92 16.05 4.78
CA LEU A 265 -1.05 15.77 3.64
C LEU A 265 -0.67 17.09 2.95
N ASN A 266 0.62 17.32 2.72
CA ASN A 266 1.13 18.39 1.86
C ASN A 266 2.48 17.96 1.26
N THR A 267 2.48 17.55 0.01
CA THR A 267 3.69 17.00 -0.63
C THR A 267 4.73 18.08 -0.98
N ASN A 268 4.33 19.36 -1.03
CA ASN A 268 5.28 20.47 -1.21
C ASN A 268 6.11 20.73 0.05
N GLU A 269 5.52 20.47 1.21
CA GLU A 269 6.11 20.63 2.53
C GLU A 269 6.53 19.30 3.15
N THR A 270 6.41 18.20 2.40
CA THR A 270 6.72 16.83 2.83
C THR A 270 5.94 16.35 4.06
N ILE A 271 4.76 16.95 4.28
CA ILE A 271 3.86 16.55 5.36
C ILE A 271 3.04 15.36 4.87
N ASN A 272 3.11 14.25 5.61
CA ASN A 272 2.20 13.13 5.48
C ASN A 272 2.00 12.54 6.88
N LYS A 273 0.81 12.71 7.44
CA LYS A 273 0.43 12.23 8.77
C LYS A 273 -0.32 10.90 8.75
N ALA A 274 -0.35 10.20 7.62
CA ALA A 274 -1.03 8.92 7.52
C ALA A 274 -0.40 7.87 8.45
N TYR A 275 -1.21 6.97 9.01
CA TYR A 275 -0.72 5.91 9.90
C TYR A 275 0.25 4.96 9.20
N GLU A 276 -0.09 4.53 7.98
CA GLU A 276 0.76 3.66 7.16
C GLU A 276 1.12 4.35 5.83
N THR A 277 2.42 4.43 5.53
CA THR A 277 2.92 5.09 4.31
C THR A 277 3.78 4.18 3.44
N ALA A 278 4.05 2.94 3.89
CA ALA A 278 4.96 2.00 3.22
C ALA A 278 4.51 1.59 1.81
N SER A 279 3.19 1.63 1.54
CA SER A 279 2.56 1.30 0.27
C SER A 279 2.12 2.55 -0.54
N THR A 280 2.64 3.73 -0.21
CA THR A 280 2.25 4.97 -0.90
C THR A 280 2.81 5.01 -2.32
N TYR A 281 1.93 4.95 -3.32
CA TYR A 281 2.28 5.20 -4.71
C TYR A 281 2.41 6.70 -4.98
N TYR A 282 3.28 7.08 -5.92
CA TYR A 282 3.47 8.47 -6.30
C TYR A 282 3.18 8.71 -7.78
N CYS A 283 2.61 9.87 -8.07
CA CYS A 283 2.29 10.23 -9.45
C CYS A 283 3.55 10.46 -10.29
N GLY A 284 3.54 9.91 -11.51
CA GLY A 284 4.70 9.92 -12.41
C GLY A 284 5.77 8.90 -12.01
N GLU A 285 5.46 7.92 -11.18
CA GLU A 285 6.28 6.72 -11.01
C GLU A 285 5.66 5.57 -11.79
N ILE A 286 6.50 4.88 -12.56
CA ILE A 286 6.11 3.66 -13.26
C ILE A 286 5.92 2.59 -12.19
N ASP A 287 4.72 2.01 -12.13
CA ASP A 287 4.41 0.90 -11.24
C ASP A 287 5.40 -0.25 -11.51
N PRO A 288 6.19 -0.68 -10.49
CA PRO A 288 7.12 -1.79 -10.65
C PRO A 288 6.47 -3.08 -11.19
N SER A 289 5.18 -3.27 -10.92
CA SER A 289 4.40 -4.43 -11.39
C SER A 289 4.04 -4.38 -12.88
N GLN A 290 4.12 -3.20 -13.51
CA GLN A 290 3.86 -3.00 -14.93
C GLN A 290 5.13 -3.09 -15.79
N LYS A 291 6.31 -3.33 -15.19
CA LYS A 291 7.55 -3.58 -15.92
C LYS A 291 7.44 -4.88 -16.72
N ARG A 292 7.14 -4.78 -18.02
CA ARG A 292 7.30 -5.90 -18.94
C ARG A 292 8.78 -6.03 -19.31
N ILE A 293 9.37 -7.19 -19.01
CA ILE A 293 10.68 -7.55 -19.57
C ILE A 293 10.46 -7.87 -21.04
N VAL A 294 10.92 -6.98 -21.93
CA VAL A 294 10.98 -7.25 -23.37
C VAL A 294 12.34 -7.87 -23.66
N ILE A 295 12.35 -9.16 -24.01
CA ILE A 295 13.56 -9.83 -24.48
C ILE A 295 13.73 -9.49 -25.97
N VAL A 296 14.68 -8.61 -26.27
CA VAL A 296 15.03 -8.25 -27.66
C VAL A 296 16.13 -9.20 -28.14
N THR A 297 15.88 -9.92 -29.24
CA THR A 297 16.90 -10.76 -29.89
C THR A 297 17.75 -9.93 -30.85
N ASP A 298 18.97 -10.38 -31.16
CA ASP A 298 19.85 -9.69 -32.12
C ASP A 298 19.21 -9.53 -33.52
N GLU A 299 18.27 -10.41 -33.90
CA GLU A 299 17.48 -10.30 -35.13
C GLU A 299 16.48 -9.13 -35.09
N MET A 300 15.90 -8.84 -33.92
CA MET A 300 14.96 -7.72 -33.73
C MET A 300 15.67 -6.35 -33.79
N LEU A 301 16.94 -6.30 -33.36
CA LEU A 301 17.80 -5.12 -33.50
C LEU A 301 18.26 -4.89 -34.95
N ALA A 302 18.49 -5.96 -35.70
CA ALA A 302 18.96 -5.88 -37.09
C ALA A 302 17.89 -5.37 -38.08
N ASN A 303 16.60 -5.54 -37.76
CA ASN A 303 15.49 -5.06 -38.58
C ASN A 303 14.97 -3.66 -38.22
N GLY A 304 15.65 -2.94 -37.32
CA GLY A 304 15.38 -1.53 -37.06
C GLY A 304 13.94 -1.25 -36.64
N THR A 305 13.48 -1.84 -35.54
CA THR A 305 12.32 -1.28 -34.82
C THR A 305 12.78 -0.02 -34.09
N THR A 306 12.51 1.15 -34.68
CA THR A 306 12.46 2.40 -33.92
C THR A 306 11.16 2.40 -33.12
N MET A 307 11.25 2.03 -31.84
CA MET A 307 10.22 2.38 -30.86
C MET A 307 10.56 3.79 -30.38
N GLU A 308 9.75 4.76 -30.78
CA GLU A 308 9.80 6.12 -30.26
C GLU A 308 9.14 6.11 -28.87
N ASP A 309 9.89 5.76 -27.84
CA ASP A 309 9.53 6.06 -26.44
C ASP A 309 10.83 6.13 -25.63
N ASP A 310 11.19 7.33 -25.17
CA ASP A 310 12.46 7.66 -24.50
C ASP A 310 12.62 7.05 -23.09
N ASP A 311 11.72 6.15 -22.65
CA ASP A 311 11.63 5.67 -21.26
C ASP A 311 11.79 4.13 -21.08
N GLU A 312 12.18 3.37 -22.11
CA GLU A 312 12.44 1.92 -21.98
C GLU A 312 13.92 1.60 -21.67
N GLU A 313 14.22 1.03 -20.50
CA GLU A 313 15.55 0.49 -20.19
C GLU A 313 15.71 -0.91 -20.81
N VAL A 314 16.39 -0.98 -21.96
CA VAL A 314 16.67 -2.24 -22.67
C VAL A 314 17.83 -2.98 -22.00
N ILE A 315 17.55 -4.09 -21.32
CA ILE A 315 18.60 -5.00 -20.84
C ILE A 315 19.03 -5.91 -22.01
N LYS A 316 20.21 -5.64 -22.55
CA LYS A 316 20.83 -6.50 -23.58
C LYS A 316 21.42 -7.75 -22.92
N ILE A 317 20.80 -8.91 -23.15
CA ILE A 317 21.34 -10.20 -22.70
C ILE A 317 22.16 -10.78 -23.84
N GLU A 318 23.49 -10.80 -23.69
CA GLU A 318 24.36 -11.56 -24.59
C GLU A 318 24.20 -13.05 -24.31
N MET A 319 23.57 -13.79 -25.22
CA MET A 319 23.60 -15.24 -25.17
C MET A 319 24.90 -15.74 -25.80
N TYR A 320 25.75 -16.38 -25.00
CA TYR A 320 26.94 -17.06 -25.50
C TYR A 320 26.54 -18.40 -26.13
N ASP A 321 26.92 -18.60 -27.39
CA ASP A 321 26.77 -19.90 -28.08
C ASP A 321 27.73 -20.93 -27.47
N LEU A 322 27.18 -21.84 -26.65
CA LEU A 322 27.91 -22.90 -25.97
C LEU A 322 28.45 -23.97 -26.92
N THR A 323 28.22 -23.86 -28.23
CA THR A 323 28.76 -24.78 -29.24
C THR A 323 30.14 -24.35 -29.78
N GLN A 324 30.66 -23.18 -29.38
CA GLN A 324 31.98 -22.73 -29.82
C GLN A 324 33.12 -23.53 -29.16
N PRO A 325 34.17 -23.92 -29.93
CA PRO A 325 35.29 -24.67 -29.39
C PRO A 325 36.17 -23.77 -28.50
N GLY A 326 36.19 -24.05 -27.20
CA GLY A 326 37.06 -23.35 -26.23
C GLY A 326 36.43 -23.09 -24.85
N ILE A 327 35.13 -23.34 -24.66
CA ILE A 327 34.45 -23.15 -23.37
C ILE A 327 34.59 -24.43 -22.52
N PRO A 328 35.06 -24.37 -21.27
CA PRO A 328 35.12 -25.54 -20.39
C PRO A 328 33.71 -26.07 -20.13
N LYS A 329 33.49 -27.36 -20.42
CA LYS A 329 32.24 -28.05 -20.05
C LYS A 329 32.18 -28.15 -18.52
N ILE A 330 31.10 -27.65 -17.93
CA ILE A 330 30.84 -27.81 -16.50
C ILE A 330 30.42 -29.27 -16.27
N ASP A 331 31.38 -30.11 -15.90
CA ASP A 331 31.10 -31.46 -15.43
C ASP A 331 30.53 -31.40 -14.01
N LYS A 332 29.20 -31.34 -13.95
CA LYS A 332 28.29 -31.41 -12.79
C LYS A 332 27.87 -30.07 -12.16
N PRO A 333 26.55 -29.86 -11.94
CA PRO A 333 26.08 -28.76 -11.11
C PRO A 333 26.40 -29.02 -9.62
N PRO A 334 26.84 -28.01 -8.85
CA PRO A 334 27.01 -28.15 -7.41
C PRO A 334 25.66 -28.05 -6.70
N GLY A 335 25.29 -29.10 -5.95
CA GLY A 335 24.23 -29.00 -4.92
C GLY A 335 23.06 -29.98 -4.98
N SER A 336 23.20 -31.20 -5.51
CA SER A 336 22.20 -32.26 -5.25
C SER A 336 22.48 -32.96 -3.91
N LYS A 337 21.80 -32.53 -2.83
CA LYS A 337 21.49 -33.42 -1.70
C LYS A 337 20.01 -33.75 -1.76
N LEU A 338 19.68 -34.85 -2.41
CA LEU A 338 18.36 -35.48 -2.32
C LEU A 338 18.57 -36.80 -1.57
N ASN A 339 18.21 -36.84 -0.29
CA ASN A 339 18.08 -38.09 0.43
C ASN A 339 16.63 -38.56 0.33
N SER A 340 16.50 -39.71 -0.32
CA SER A 340 15.43 -40.73 -0.26
C SER A 340 14.23 -40.47 0.64
N LEU A 341 13.04 -40.52 0.04
CA LEU A 341 11.98 -41.49 0.35
C LEU A 341 10.87 -41.32 -0.70
N LEU A 342 10.65 -42.37 -1.49
CA LEU A 342 9.36 -42.83 -2.01
C LEU A 342 9.65 -43.84 -3.13
N THR A 343 9.84 -45.08 -2.72
CA THR A 343 9.46 -46.23 -3.54
C THR A 343 7.93 -46.27 -3.56
N ASN A 344 7.32 -46.26 -4.75
CA ASN A 344 6.24 -47.18 -5.05
C ASN A 344 6.05 -47.28 -6.57
N ASP A 345 6.02 -48.54 -7.00
CA ASP A 345 5.92 -49.07 -8.34
C ASP A 345 4.78 -48.49 -9.18
N PHE A 346 5.01 -48.32 -10.49
CA PHE A 346 4.09 -48.84 -11.53
C PHE A 346 4.85 -49.08 -12.86
N PRO A 347 4.60 -50.18 -13.59
CA PRO A 347 5.52 -50.68 -14.60
C PRO A 347 5.20 -50.25 -16.04
N HIS A 348 6.27 -50.20 -16.83
CA HIS A 348 6.34 -50.10 -18.28
C HIS A 348 5.39 -51.04 -19.06
N LYS A 349 4.91 -50.55 -20.22
CA LYS A 349 4.97 -51.18 -21.56
C LYS A 349 4.43 -50.17 -22.60
N ALA A 350 5.27 -49.51 -23.40
CA ALA A 350 5.94 -49.98 -24.62
C ALA A 350 4.99 -50.52 -25.72
N LYS A 351 4.79 -49.72 -26.79
CA LYS A 351 4.76 -50.08 -28.23
C LYS A 351 4.28 -48.85 -29.02
N ARG A 352 5.13 -48.12 -29.75
CA ARG A 352 5.83 -48.41 -31.02
C ARG A 352 4.93 -48.21 -32.26
N ASN A 353 5.36 -47.20 -33.03
CA ASN A 353 5.39 -47.08 -34.50
C ASN A 353 4.18 -46.60 -35.32
N GLN A 354 4.58 -45.70 -36.24
CA GLN A 354 4.15 -45.57 -37.66
C GLN A 354 2.81 -44.85 -37.89
N ARG A 355 2.61 -44.04 -38.93
CA ARG A 355 3.42 -43.32 -39.94
C ARG A 355 2.35 -42.60 -40.78
N CYS A 356 2.71 -41.45 -41.37
CA CYS A 356 2.11 -40.88 -42.59
C CYS A 356 0.66 -40.34 -42.48
N ALA A 357 0.44 -39.03 -42.63
CA ALA A 357 0.46 -38.20 -43.84
C ALA A 357 -0.94 -38.07 -44.49
N ALA A 358 -1.34 -36.79 -44.62
CA ALA A 358 -2.19 -36.19 -45.64
C ALA A 358 -3.59 -36.78 -45.93
N ALA A 359 -4.61 -35.95 -45.76
CA ALA A 359 -5.51 -35.60 -46.87
C ALA A 359 -6.34 -34.36 -46.51
N ALA A 360 -6.44 -33.47 -47.48
CA ALA A 360 -7.18 -32.23 -47.45
C ALA A 360 -8.59 -32.39 -48.01
N LYS A 361 -9.43 -31.39 -47.72
CA LYS A 361 -10.56 -30.87 -48.51
C LYS A 361 -11.88 -31.68 -48.62
N ASN A 362 -12.93 -30.97 -48.19
CA ASN A 362 -14.09 -30.49 -48.95
C ASN A 362 -15.49 -31.06 -48.65
N ALA A 363 -16.43 -30.10 -48.72
CA ALA A 363 -17.89 -30.18 -48.87
C ALA A 363 -18.67 -30.71 -47.65
N GLY A 364 -19.76 -30.11 -47.19
CA GLY A 364 -20.68 -29.13 -47.78
C GLY A 364 -22.11 -29.60 -47.54
N VAL A 365 -23.01 -28.65 -47.25
CA VAL A 365 -24.48 -28.74 -47.32
C VAL A 365 -25.17 -29.59 -46.24
N PHE A 366 -25.84 -28.96 -45.26
CA PHE A 366 -27.23 -28.52 -45.33
C PHE A 366 -27.50 -27.45 -44.27
#